data_AF-A0A954IQC5-F1
#
_entry.id   AF-A0A954IQC5-F1
#
_cell.length_a   1.000
_cell.length_b   1.000
_cell.length_c   1.000
_cell.angle_alpha   90.00
_cell.angle_beta   90.00
_cell.angle_gamma   90.00
#
_symmetry.space_group_name_H-M   'P 1'
#
loop_
_entity.id
_entity.type
_entity.pdbx_description
1 polymer ?
#
loop_
_entity_poly.entity_id
_entity_poly.type
_entity_poly.pdbx_seq_one_letter_code
_entity_poly.pdbx_strand_id
1 'polypeptide(L)'
;LGLKMLDYSWQQGWDGEHGGILYFRDPTGRPVMEYWQDMKFWWPHDEALIATLLAWRLTGTELFLQRHLQLLDWCKAHFADPEHGEWYGYLRRDGTVASTLKGNLWKSFFHHPRAMWLCTRLSQQAAAAG
;
A
#
# COMPACT_ATOMS: atom_id res chain seq x y z
N LEU A 1 8.88 -10.92 -15.31
CA LEU A 1 8.22 -9.82 -14.57
C LEU A 1 7.47 -10.40 -13.37
N GLY A 2 7.47 -9.73 -12.22
CA GLY A 2 6.84 -10.20 -10.97
C GLY A 2 5.30 -10.13 -10.91
N LEU A 3 4.63 -10.01 -12.06
CA LEU A 3 3.18 -9.69 -12.15
C LEU A 3 2.28 -10.77 -11.53
N LYS A 4 2.65 -12.04 -11.68
CA LYS A 4 1.90 -13.16 -11.07
C LYS A 4 1.85 -13.04 -9.55
N MET A 5 2.96 -12.65 -8.93
CA MET A 5 3.02 -12.45 -7.48
C MET A 5 2.21 -11.23 -7.07
N LEU A 6 2.33 -10.12 -7.81
CA LEU A 6 1.53 -8.92 -7.54
C LEU A 6 0.03 -9.20 -7.61
N ASP A 7 -0.42 -9.93 -8.63
CA ASP A 7 -1.83 -10.29 -8.79
C ASP A 7 -2.31 -11.23 -7.68
N TYR A 8 -1.53 -12.26 -7.35
CA TYR A 8 -1.84 -13.18 -6.25
C TYR A 8 -1.92 -12.45 -4.91
N SER A 9 -0.93 -11.59 -4.59
CA SER A 9 -0.92 -10.80 -3.37
C SER A 9 -2.10 -9.83 -3.30
N TRP A 10 -2.52 -9.24 -4.42
CA TRP A 10 -3.70 -8.37 -4.46
C TRP A 10 -4.97 -9.14 -4.15
N GLN A 11 -5.17 -10.30 -4.79
CA GLN A 11 -6.36 -11.13 -4.58
C GLN A 11 -6.50 -11.64 -3.15
N GLN A 12 -5.37 -12.00 -2.51
CA GLN A 12 -5.38 -12.52 -1.14
C GLN A 12 -5.38 -11.41 -0.07
N GLY A 13 -4.71 -10.29 -0.36
CA GLY A 13 -4.41 -9.26 0.63
C GLY A 13 -5.39 -8.09 0.65
N TRP A 14 -6.03 -7.75 -0.46
CA TRP A 14 -6.99 -6.65 -0.49
C TRP A 14 -8.25 -7.01 0.31
N ASP A 15 -8.62 -6.16 1.27
CA ASP A 15 -9.82 -6.33 2.08
C ASP A 15 -11.05 -5.85 1.30
N GLY A 16 -11.89 -6.78 0.87
CA GLY A 16 -13.13 -6.46 0.15
C GLY A 16 -14.17 -5.72 0.99
N GLU A 17 -14.05 -5.71 2.33
CA GLU A 17 -15.02 -5.10 3.24
C GLU A 17 -14.64 -3.65 3.58
N HIS A 18 -13.40 -3.41 3.99
CA HIS A 18 -12.93 -2.10 4.44
C HIS A 18 -11.92 -1.42 3.50
N GLY A 19 -11.53 -2.09 2.41
CA GLY A 19 -10.42 -1.64 1.56
C GLY A 19 -9.07 -1.75 2.28
N GLY A 20 -7.99 -1.45 1.56
CA GLY A 20 -6.63 -1.56 2.08
C GLY A 20 -6.15 -3.01 2.18
N ILE A 21 -4.87 -3.17 2.46
CA ILE A 21 -4.15 -4.46 2.45
C ILE A 21 -4.09 -5.01 3.87
N LEU A 22 -4.62 -6.23 4.07
CA LEU A 22 -4.50 -6.99 5.31
C LEU A 22 -3.03 -7.37 5.55
N TYR A 23 -2.59 -7.32 6.81
CA TYR A 23 -1.17 -7.46 7.11
C TYR A 23 -0.67 -8.90 6.97
N PHE A 24 -1.41 -9.88 7.47
CA PHE A 24 -1.10 -11.30 7.33
C PHE A 24 -2.30 -12.09 6.82
N ARG A 25 -2.02 -13.07 5.95
CA ARG A 25 -3.02 -14.01 5.40
C ARG A 25 -2.39 -15.38 5.24
N ASP A 26 -3.16 -16.41 5.58
CA ASP A 26 -2.82 -17.77 5.21
C ASP A 26 -3.24 -18.01 3.75
N PRO A 27 -2.37 -18.57 2.90
CA PRO A 27 -2.65 -18.78 1.47
C PRO A 27 -3.77 -19.80 1.22
N THR A 28 -4.19 -20.55 2.23
CA THR A 28 -5.28 -21.53 2.19
C THR A 28 -6.49 -21.13 3.04
N GLY A 29 -6.52 -19.92 3.58
CA GLY A 29 -7.61 -19.40 4.40
C GLY A 29 -7.68 -19.97 5.82
N ARG A 30 -6.60 -20.58 6.31
CA ARG A 30 -6.52 -21.07 7.70
C ARG A 30 -6.28 -19.92 8.68
N PRO A 31 -6.51 -20.13 9.99
CA PRO A 31 -6.15 -19.16 11.00
C PRO A 31 -4.67 -18.79 10.94
N VAL A 32 -4.37 -17.51 11.08
CA VAL A 32 -3.03 -16.96 11.20
C VAL A 32 -2.70 -16.78 12.69
N MET A 33 -1.42 -16.85 13.05
CA MET A 33 -0.98 -16.82 14.46
C MET A 33 -1.07 -15.41 15.06
N GLU A 34 -0.79 -14.41 14.24
CA GLU A 34 -0.75 -13.00 14.61
C GLU A 34 -2.15 -12.47 14.89
N TYR A 35 -2.47 -12.12 16.13
CA TYR A 35 -3.79 -11.55 16.46
C TYR A 35 -4.05 -10.17 15.81
N TRP A 36 -3.00 -9.51 15.31
CA TRP A 36 -3.06 -8.25 14.55
C TRP A 36 -3.03 -8.46 13.03
N GLN A 37 -3.26 -9.70 12.56
CA GLN A 37 -3.24 -10.11 11.14
C GLN A 37 -4.04 -9.21 10.19
N ASP A 38 -5.12 -8.59 10.66
CA ASP A 38 -6.05 -7.82 9.84
C ASP A 38 -5.84 -6.30 9.90
N MET A 39 -4.88 -5.84 10.72
CA MET A 39 -4.50 -4.44 10.78
C MET A 39 -3.96 -3.96 9.44
N LYS A 40 -4.00 -2.64 9.22
CA LYS A 40 -3.48 -2.00 8.00
C LYS A 40 -2.21 -1.24 8.37
N PHE A 41 -1.09 -1.74 7.88
CA PHE A 41 0.23 -1.16 8.14
C PHE A 41 0.59 -0.24 6.97
N TRP A 42 1.31 0.86 7.21
CA TRP A 42 1.67 1.81 6.16
C TRP A 42 2.56 1.19 5.06
N TRP A 43 3.56 0.39 5.46
CA TRP A 43 4.62 -0.04 4.54
C TRP A 43 4.14 -1.02 3.45
N PRO A 44 3.24 -2.00 3.68
CA PRO A 44 2.74 -2.83 2.58
C PRO A 44 1.99 -2.01 1.53
N HIS A 45 1.34 -0.93 1.96
CA HIS A 45 0.64 -0.01 1.05
C HIS A 45 1.64 0.84 0.26
N ASP A 46 2.68 1.37 0.91
CA ASP A 46 3.80 2.05 0.22
C ASP A 46 4.44 1.15 -0.86
N GLU A 47 4.72 -0.12 -0.55
CA GLU A 47 5.29 -1.06 -1.52
C GLU A 47 4.33 -1.40 -2.65
N ALA A 48 3.04 -1.59 -2.34
CA ALA A 48 2.03 -1.87 -3.34
C ALA A 48 1.80 -0.66 -4.26
N LEU A 49 1.93 0.58 -3.79
CA LEU A 49 1.89 1.78 -4.63
C LEU A 49 3.03 1.76 -5.66
N ILE A 50 4.25 1.46 -5.23
CA ILE A 50 5.40 1.32 -6.14
C ILE A 50 5.15 0.20 -7.14
N ALA A 51 4.75 -0.98 -6.66
CA ALA A 51 4.62 -2.19 -7.48
C ALA A 51 3.53 -2.05 -8.55
N THR A 52 2.36 -1.51 -8.18
CA THR A 52 1.24 -1.29 -9.11
C THR A 52 1.59 -0.26 -10.17
N LEU A 53 2.19 0.87 -9.79
CA LEU A 53 2.58 1.89 -10.76
C LEU A 53 3.69 1.38 -11.70
N LEU A 54 4.70 0.70 -11.16
CA LEU A 54 5.77 0.11 -11.95
C LEU A 54 5.23 -0.95 -12.92
N ALA A 55 4.30 -1.80 -12.46
CA ALA A 55 3.67 -2.81 -13.31
C ALA A 55 2.94 -2.14 -14.49
N TRP A 56 2.12 -1.12 -14.23
CA TRP A 56 1.47 -0.36 -15.29
C TRP A 56 2.48 0.26 -16.26
N ARG A 57 3.56 0.87 -15.75
CA ARG A 57 4.61 1.47 -16.58
C ARG A 57 5.31 0.48 -17.49
N LEU A 58 5.54 -0.75 -17.01
CA LEU A 58 6.25 -1.78 -17.77
C LEU A 58 5.36 -2.50 -18.79
N THR A 59 4.05 -2.56 -18.55
CA THR A 59 3.14 -3.39 -19.37
C THR A 59 2.07 -2.62 -20.11
N GLY A 60 1.78 -1.38 -19.71
CA GLY A 60 0.63 -0.60 -20.19
C GLY A 60 -0.73 -1.18 -19.78
N THR A 61 -0.77 -2.15 -18.86
CA THR A 61 -2.02 -2.84 -18.48
C THR A 61 -2.84 -1.97 -17.53
N GLU A 62 -4.01 -1.54 -17.99
CA GLU A 62 -4.89 -0.61 -17.27
C GLU A 62 -5.30 -1.09 -15.87
N LEU A 63 -5.47 -2.41 -15.68
CA LEU A 63 -5.76 -3.00 -14.38
C LEU A 63 -4.78 -2.54 -13.28
N PHE A 64 -3.49 -2.41 -13.59
CA PHE A 64 -2.49 -2.00 -12.60
C PHE A 64 -2.59 -0.51 -12.27
N LEU A 65 -2.99 0.33 -13.23
CA LEU A 65 -3.27 1.74 -12.96
C LEU A 65 -4.50 1.90 -12.08
N GLN A 66 -5.58 1.17 -12.36
CA GLN A 66 -6.79 1.16 -11.54
C GLN A 66 -6.49 0.75 -10.10
N ARG A 67 -5.73 -0.33 -9.92
CA ARG A 67 -5.27 -0.77 -8.59
C ARG A 67 -4.40 0.27 -7.90
N HIS A 68 -3.50 0.91 -8.64
CA HIS A 68 -2.66 1.98 -8.10
C HIS A 68 -3.48 3.16 -7.57
N LEU A 69 -4.44 3.65 -8.36
CA LEU A 69 -5.30 4.77 -8.00
C LEU A 69 -6.21 4.41 -6.82
N GLN A 70 -6.83 3.23 -6.85
CA GLN A 70 -7.65 2.73 -5.74
C GLN A 70 -6.87 2.69 -4.42
N LEU A 71 -5.63 2.17 -4.46
CA LEU A 71 -4.76 2.10 -3.30
C LEU A 71 -4.34 3.50 -2.83
N LEU A 72 -3.97 4.38 -3.76
CA LEU A 72 -3.52 5.74 -3.46
C LEU A 72 -4.61 6.55 -2.75
N ASP A 73 -5.84 6.48 -3.26
CA ASP A 73 -6.98 7.19 -2.67
C ASP A 73 -7.29 6.67 -1.27
N TRP A 74 -7.28 5.34 -1.09
CA TRP A 74 -7.45 4.72 0.22
C TRP A 74 -6.36 5.15 1.20
N CYS A 75 -5.09 5.11 0.80
CA CYS A 75 -3.98 5.50 1.68
C CYS A 75 -4.04 6.98 2.08
N LYS A 76 -4.38 7.88 1.15
CA LYS A 76 -4.55 9.31 1.44
C LYS A 76 -5.67 9.55 2.45
N ALA A 77 -6.77 8.82 2.34
CA ALA A 77 -7.91 8.97 3.24
C ALA A 77 -7.64 8.44 4.66
N HIS A 78 -6.78 7.42 4.79
CA HIS A 78 -6.64 6.67 6.06
C HIS A 78 -5.30 6.84 6.77
N PHE A 79 -4.18 6.98 6.05
CA PHE A 79 -2.85 7.11 6.67
C PHE A 79 -2.40 8.56 6.83
N ALA A 80 -2.76 9.46 5.91
CA ALA A 80 -2.22 10.80 5.90
C ALA A 80 -2.68 11.61 7.13
N ASP A 81 -1.74 12.28 7.78
CA ASP A 81 -2.03 13.27 8.82
C ASP A 81 -1.85 14.67 8.21
N PRO A 82 -2.94 15.36 7.83
CA PRO A 82 -2.86 16.68 7.21
C PRO A 82 -2.48 17.79 8.20
N GLU A 83 -2.61 17.56 9.51
CA GLU A 83 -2.32 18.57 10.54
C GLU A 83 -0.82 18.62 10.85
N HIS A 84 -0.20 17.44 11.00
CA HIS A 84 1.21 17.34 11.41
C HIS A 84 2.14 16.83 10.31
N GLY A 85 1.59 16.47 9.15
CA GLY A 85 2.33 15.86 8.05
C GLY A 85 2.67 14.38 8.30
N GLU A 86 3.17 13.74 7.23
CA GLU A 86 3.54 12.32 7.21
C GLU A 86 2.31 11.39 7.39
N TRP A 87 2.53 10.09 7.52
CA TRP A 87 1.53 9.04 7.60
C TRP A 87 1.54 8.34 8.96
N TYR A 88 0.38 8.06 9.53
CA TYR A 88 0.27 7.10 10.62
C TYR A 88 0.84 5.74 10.19
N GLY A 89 1.46 5.02 11.11
CA GLY A 89 2.01 3.69 10.82
C GLY A 89 0.96 2.58 10.85
N TYR A 90 0.01 2.67 11.76
CA TYR A 90 -0.79 1.51 12.17
C TYR A 90 -2.26 1.89 12.27
N LEU A 91 -3.09 1.20 11.49
CA LEU A 91 -4.54 1.34 11.53
C LEU A 91 -5.18 0.01 11.93
N ARG A 92 -6.37 0.09 12.51
CA ARG A 92 -7.24 -1.08 12.68
C ARG A 92 -7.75 -1.53 11.31
N ARG A 93 -8.39 -2.71 11.26
CA ARG A 93 -8.93 -3.28 10.02
C ARG A 93 -9.88 -2.32 9.29
N ASP A 94 -10.69 -1.58 10.03
CA ASP A 94 -11.64 -0.60 9.50
C ASP A 94 -11.00 0.71 9.00
N GLY A 95 -9.67 0.82 9.07
CA GLY A 95 -8.92 2.01 8.65
C GLY A 95 -8.89 3.13 9.70
N THR A 96 -9.39 2.92 10.92
CA THR A 96 -9.22 3.90 12.01
C THR A 96 -7.82 3.85 12.60
N VAL A 97 -7.30 5.01 13.02
CA VAL A 97 -5.94 5.13 13.57
C VAL A 97 -5.80 4.31 14.86
N ALA A 98 -4.92 3.30 14.84
CA ALA A 98 -4.60 2.47 16.00
C ALA A 98 -3.49 3.09 16.86
N SER A 99 -2.57 3.82 16.24
CA SER A 99 -1.47 4.52 16.91
C SER A 99 -1.16 5.83 16.20
N THR A 100 -1.02 6.91 16.98
CA THR A 100 -0.67 8.25 16.48
C THR A 100 0.84 8.45 16.31
N LEU A 101 1.65 7.44 16.64
CA LEU A 101 3.10 7.50 16.47
C LEU A 101 3.49 7.62 15.00
N LYS A 102 4.34 8.60 14.68
CA LYS A 102 4.90 8.80 13.33
C LYS A 102 6.21 8.05 13.10
N GLY A 103 6.84 7.58 14.17
CA GLY A 103 8.04 6.76 14.11
C GLY A 103 8.22 5.93 15.37
N ASN A 104 8.89 4.79 15.24
CA ASN A 104 9.28 3.89 16.32
C ASN A 104 10.43 2.99 15.84
N LEU A 105 10.68 1.87 16.53
CA LEU A 105 11.73 0.90 16.15
C LEU A 105 11.56 0.35 14.72
N TRP A 106 10.34 0.32 14.19
CA TRP A 106 9.97 -0.31 12.93
C TRP A 106 9.52 0.70 11.85
N LYS A 107 9.08 1.90 12.26
CA LYS A 107 8.72 3.00 11.35
C LYS A 107 9.73 4.12 11.46
N SER A 108 10.45 4.37 10.37
CA SER A 108 11.43 5.45 10.25
C SER A 108 11.32 6.10 8.86
N PHE A 109 12.18 7.07 8.58
CA PHE A 109 12.26 7.78 7.30
C PHE A 109 12.82 6.86 6.19
N PHE A 110 12.04 5.84 5.80
CA PHE A 110 12.45 4.86 4.80
C PHE A 110 11.33 4.52 3.81
N HIS A 111 10.38 3.65 4.18
CA HIS A 111 9.35 3.14 3.25
C HIS A 111 8.55 4.27 2.60
N HIS A 112 7.98 5.15 3.41
CA HIS A 112 7.11 6.21 2.93
C HIS A 112 7.82 7.23 2.03
N PRO A 113 8.93 7.90 2.45
CA PRO A 113 9.63 8.83 1.58
C PRO A 113 10.18 8.16 0.31
N ARG A 114 10.63 6.90 0.39
CA ARG A 114 11.09 6.14 -0.78
C ARG A 114 9.94 5.86 -1.75
N ALA A 115 8.76 5.46 -1.27
CA ALA A 115 7.61 5.21 -2.10
C ALA A 115 7.13 6.47 -2.82
N MET A 116 7.05 7.60 -2.10
CA MET A 116 6.68 8.89 -2.71
C MET A 116 7.69 9.32 -3.78
N TRP A 117 8.99 9.20 -3.49
CA TRP A 117 10.04 9.53 -4.45
C TRP A 117 10.00 8.64 -5.70
N LEU A 118 9.90 7.32 -5.54
CA LEU A 118 9.83 6.38 -6.65
C LEU A 118 8.56 6.57 -7.49
N CYS A 119 7.40 6.75 -6.86
CA CYS A 119 6.15 6.96 -7.59
C CYS A 119 6.18 8.27 -8.38
N THR A 120 6.77 9.32 -7.82
CA THR A 120 6.99 10.60 -8.52
C THR A 120 7.86 10.41 -9.76
N ARG A 121 8.99 9.70 -9.60
CA ARG A 121 9.92 9.41 -10.72
C ARG A 121 9.25 8.59 -11.84
N LEU A 122 8.49 7.57 -11.47
CA LEU A 122 7.76 6.73 -12.42
C LEU A 122 6.66 7.51 -13.17
N SER A 123 6.00 8.45 -12.48
CA SER A 123 4.96 9.29 -13.07
C SER A 123 5.52 10.32 -14.04
N GLN A 124 6.65 10.96 -13.70
CA GLN A 124 7.32 11.95 -14.57
C GLN A 124 7.84 11.33 -15.87
N GLN A 125 8.34 10.09 -15.82
CA GLN A 125 8.74 9.35 -17.02
C GLN A 125 7.57 9.06 -17.97
N ALA A 126 6.33 9.05 -17.49
CA ALA A 126 5.16 8.89 -18.34
C ALA A 126 4.86 10.15 -19.15
N ALA A 127 4.96 11.32 -18.52
CA ALA A 127 4.71 12.61 -19.16
C ALA A 127 5.72 12.97 -20.26
N ALA A 128 6.92 12.37 -20.24
CA ALA A 128 7.96 12.61 -21.24
C ALA A 128 7.91 11.66 -22.46
N ALA A 129 7.02 10.66 -22.45
CA ALA A 129 6.93 9.62 -23.50
C ALA A 129 5.64 9.72 -24.35
N GLY A 130 4.85 10.77 -24.15
CA GLY A 130 3.70 11.14 -24.99
C GLY A 130 3.88 12.54 -25.54
#